data_AF-I3K1I2-F1
#
_entry.id   AF-I3K1I2-F1
#
_cell.length_a   1.000
_cell.length_b   1.000
_cell.length_c   1.000
_cell.angle_alpha   90.00
_cell.angle_beta   90.00
_cell.angle_gamma   90.00
#
_symmetry.space_group_name_H-M   'P 1'
#
loop_
_entity.id
_entity.type
_entity.pdbx_description
1 polymer ?
#
loop_
_entity_poly.entity_id
_entity_poly.type
_entity_poly.pdbx_seq_one_letter_code
_entity_poly.pdbx_strand_id
1 'polypeptide(L)'
;MGVSNFKELLKIIDFKHCWEEVKIEKVDVIIDGAALYYFLYFNSDPKLDQRCGGDYPGFKDEVCKFFETLQNCKVTPHVILDGATDPDKHTTSVSRLGDKLIKAKEIAENETDGTSNERYVLPPLVKDVFIEILREKGIKFKVCLGEADPEVVSEANQKNCAVLSKDTDFCIYKLHKGFLHLDHFLWKNKEDKKIPAKLYKRSKFCKLFKLDPTLMPVFASLAGNDYFKFKYKLKDIPAHKNERDLSMRENIKVLDRMLCILSDVKLEGLTHSDKILKALDYLKDSKILAKFSEEENKKFKTSIEKYDKLETQNTSSNLPSWVCKKVEDGKLTSFVISVLDQKEMMLTPLVEDFSQQSSYTTASCIRQYFYGLLTKDEITEHDRDGKEIIKKLVQPIAPSSDEQNQLQLQHLHKVLRLIIKYLCMQASKHLRRRVFEQALQVQTSDLENIPDQLKLPVCVTVFWFKKLQDPQKPEIVNCLHALLLWFVLALMLPQPEQEEKLLLVSGSVAPKLCLILSVELKTRMKALKDEGVSIWQPRVAHAFSQWQSCMRQSLHLNQLLCSPLPEPQCSRLYCGPLLHWLADEDKINQLQLTLAGQKKKLYETLKRILIT
;
A
#
# COMPACT_ATOMS: atom_id res chain seq x y z
N MET A 1 12.97 -4.37 2.95
CA MET A 1 13.15 -3.12 3.70
C MET A 1 13.94 -3.44 4.96
N GLY A 2 14.46 -2.40 5.61
CA GLY A 2 15.25 -2.51 6.84
C GLY A 2 16.76 -2.70 6.66
N VAL A 3 17.42 -3.21 7.70
CA VAL A 3 18.89 -3.35 7.77
C VAL A 3 19.48 -4.23 6.66
N SER A 4 20.46 -3.68 5.96
CA SER A 4 21.10 -4.29 4.78
C SER A 4 21.76 -5.62 5.11
N ASN A 5 21.47 -6.65 4.29
CA ASN A 5 21.97 -8.03 4.44
C ASN A 5 21.65 -8.72 5.77
N PHE A 6 20.81 -8.12 6.63
CA PHE A 6 20.53 -8.69 7.94
C PHE A 6 19.68 -9.96 7.86
N LYS A 7 18.70 -10.00 6.94
CA LYS A 7 17.93 -11.24 6.66
C LYS A 7 18.85 -12.40 6.25
N GLU A 8 19.88 -12.11 5.47
CA GLU A 8 20.84 -13.12 5.02
C GLU A 8 21.75 -13.57 6.17
N LEU A 9 22.25 -12.64 6.97
CA LEU A 9 22.98 -12.95 8.20
C LEU A 9 22.15 -13.86 9.12
N LEU A 10 20.87 -13.54 9.33
CA LEU A 10 19.95 -14.35 10.15
C LEU A 10 19.58 -15.71 9.55
N LYS A 11 19.75 -15.92 8.24
CA LYS A 11 19.59 -17.24 7.61
C LYS A 11 20.82 -18.12 7.79
N ILE A 12 22.00 -17.49 7.80
CA ILE A 12 23.30 -18.16 7.93
C ILE A 12 23.54 -18.59 9.38
N ILE A 13 23.22 -17.71 10.32
CA ILE A 13 23.17 -18.06 11.73
C ILE A 13 21.99 -19.03 11.91
N ASP A 14 22.25 -20.24 12.38
CA ASP A 14 21.21 -21.27 12.53
C ASP A 14 19.93 -20.68 13.17
N PHE A 15 18.80 -20.95 12.51
CA PHE A 15 17.48 -20.53 12.94
C PHE A 15 17.23 -20.82 14.43
N LYS A 16 17.76 -21.92 14.96
CA LYS A 16 17.57 -22.31 16.36
C LYS A 16 18.20 -21.35 17.38
N HIS A 17 19.19 -20.54 16.99
CA HIS A 17 19.88 -19.65 17.93
C HIS A 17 19.10 -18.37 18.24
N CYS A 18 18.42 -17.79 17.24
CA CYS A 18 17.73 -16.51 17.37
C CYS A 18 16.20 -16.62 17.36
N TRP A 19 15.67 -17.73 16.80
CA TRP A 19 14.24 -17.97 16.65
C TRP A 19 13.76 -19.07 17.58
N GLU A 20 12.56 -18.89 18.13
CA GLU A 20 11.83 -19.87 18.92
C GLU A 20 10.67 -20.40 18.10
N GLU A 21 10.54 -21.73 18.02
CA GLU A 21 9.31 -22.32 17.50
C GLU A 21 8.19 -22.11 18.50
N VAL A 22 7.08 -21.55 18.01
CA VAL A 22 5.91 -21.22 18.83
C VAL A 22 4.64 -21.63 18.10
N LYS A 23 3.59 -21.95 18.86
CA LYS A 23 2.24 -22.18 18.33
C LYS A 23 1.35 -21.04 18.83
N ILE A 24 0.88 -20.19 17.92
CA ILE A 24 0.12 -18.98 18.24
C ILE A 24 -1.36 -19.32 18.35
N GLU A 25 -1.95 -19.06 19.52
CA GLU A 25 -3.37 -19.17 19.83
C GLU A 25 -3.72 -18.23 21.00
N LYS A 26 -4.96 -17.74 21.08
CA LYS A 26 -5.49 -17.02 22.28
C LYS A 26 -4.64 -15.83 22.75
N VAL A 27 -4.06 -15.08 21.82
CA VAL A 27 -3.19 -13.93 22.11
C VAL A 27 -3.56 -12.72 21.25
N ASP A 28 -3.27 -11.52 21.74
CA ASP A 28 -3.20 -10.33 20.90
C ASP A 28 -1.93 -10.35 20.05
N VAL A 29 -2.00 -9.77 18.85
CA VAL A 29 -0.83 -9.56 17.97
C VAL A 29 -0.96 -8.19 17.32
N ILE A 30 0.11 -7.38 17.39
CA ILE A 30 0.21 -6.17 16.56
C ILE A 30 0.72 -6.59 15.19
N ILE A 31 0.06 -6.11 14.14
CA ILE A 31 0.40 -6.44 12.76
C ILE A 31 0.81 -5.17 12.03
N ASP A 32 2.00 -5.20 11.43
CA ASP A 32 2.40 -4.24 10.40
C ASP A 32 1.54 -4.49 9.16
N GLY A 33 0.59 -3.59 8.92
CA GLY A 33 -0.41 -3.70 7.87
C GLY A 33 0.20 -3.61 6.48
N ALA A 34 1.23 -2.77 6.28
CA ALA A 34 1.90 -2.63 4.99
C ALA A 34 2.60 -3.93 4.60
N ALA A 35 3.40 -4.50 5.51
CA ALA A 35 4.00 -5.80 5.27
C ALA A 35 2.95 -6.90 5.05
N LEU A 36 1.84 -6.88 5.79
CA LEU A 36 0.80 -7.91 5.67
C LEU A 36 0.11 -7.91 4.31
N TYR A 37 -0.41 -6.78 3.82
CA TYR A 37 -1.14 -6.81 2.55
C TYR A 37 -0.22 -7.10 1.35
N TYR A 38 1.05 -6.66 1.39
CA TYR A 38 2.04 -7.06 0.40
C TYR A 38 2.28 -8.57 0.42
N PHE A 39 2.45 -9.15 1.62
CA PHE A 39 2.64 -10.59 1.79
C PHE A 39 1.43 -11.39 1.29
N LEU A 40 0.21 -11.02 1.69
CA LEU A 40 -0.99 -11.73 1.27
C LEU A 40 -1.21 -11.64 -0.24
N TYR A 41 -0.90 -10.50 -0.86
CA TYR A 41 -1.08 -10.35 -2.31
C TYR A 41 -0.13 -11.25 -3.12
N PHE A 42 1.16 -11.25 -2.78
CA PHE A 42 2.19 -11.91 -3.59
C PHE A 42 2.47 -13.37 -3.19
N ASN A 43 2.00 -13.80 -2.01
CA ASN A 43 2.12 -15.18 -1.54
C ASN A 43 0.78 -15.94 -1.53
N SER A 44 -0.23 -15.40 -2.24
CA SER A 44 -1.50 -16.09 -2.44
C SER A 44 -1.31 -17.35 -3.29
N ASP A 45 -2.23 -18.30 -3.11
CA ASP A 45 -2.32 -19.47 -3.98
C ASP A 45 -3.81 -19.73 -4.28
N PRO A 46 -4.27 -19.57 -5.54
CA PRO A 46 -3.49 -19.21 -6.74
C PRO A 46 -2.90 -17.79 -6.67
N LYS A 47 -1.87 -17.53 -7.50
CA LYS A 47 -1.26 -16.20 -7.61
C LYS A 47 -2.28 -15.15 -8.06
N LEU A 48 -2.25 -13.98 -7.43
CA LEU A 48 -3.05 -12.83 -7.83
C LEU A 48 -2.37 -12.05 -8.94
N ASP A 49 -3.16 -11.56 -9.90
CA ASP A 49 -2.65 -10.83 -11.05
C ASP A 49 -2.04 -9.49 -10.64
N GLN A 50 -0.86 -9.15 -11.16
CA GLN A 50 -0.30 -7.80 -11.05
C GLN A 50 -0.16 -7.11 -12.41
N ARG A 51 -0.34 -7.86 -13.51
CA ARG A 51 -0.03 -7.42 -14.88
C ARG A 51 -1.22 -6.75 -15.55
N CYS A 52 -2.43 -7.23 -15.26
CA CYS A 52 -3.70 -6.69 -15.76
C CYS A 52 -4.32 -5.71 -14.75
N GLY A 53 -3.51 -5.07 -13.90
CA GLY A 53 -4.00 -4.04 -12.98
C GLY A 53 -4.70 -4.56 -11.72
N GLY A 54 -4.66 -5.87 -11.44
CA GLY A 54 -5.00 -6.42 -10.12
C GLY A 54 -6.20 -7.37 -10.08
N ASP A 55 -6.13 -8.40 -9.23
CA ASP A 55 -7.24 -9.29 -8.86
C ASP A 55 -7.76 -8.94 -7.46
N TYR A 56 -8.58 -7.89 -7.38
CA TYR A 56 -9.14 -7.42 -6.11
C TYR A 56 -10.17 -8.36 -5.46
N PRO A 57 -11.05 -9.06 -6.21
CA PRO A 57 -11.90 -10.10 -5.62
C PRO A 57 -11.07 -11.23 -5.00
N GLY A 58 -10.08 -11.77 -5.73
CA GLY A 58 -9.21 -12.82 -5.21
C GLY A 58 -8.39 -12.36 -3.99
N PHE A 59 -7.94 -11.10 -3.99
CA PHE A 59 -7.27 -10.52 -2.82
C PHE A 59 -8.20 -10.42 -1.61
N LYS A 60 -9.47 -10.02 -1.81
CA LYS A 60 -10.47 -10.01 -0.73
C LYS A 60 -10.63 -11.39 -0.11
N ASP A 61 -10.73 -12.44 -0.93
CA ASP A 61 -10.85 -13.81 -0.43
C ASP A 61 -9.63 -14.22 0.42
N GLU A 62 -8.42 -13.90 -0.04
CA GLU A 62 -7.17 -14.24 0.68
C GLU A 62 -7.08 -13.53 2.03
N VAL A 63 -7.39 -12.24 2.08
CA VAL A 63 -7.42 -11.45 3.32
C VAL A 63 -8.49 -11.98 4.28
N CYS A 64 -9.68 -12.33 3.77
CA CYS A 64 -10.74 -12.89 4.59
C CYS A 64 -10.31 -14.21 5.26
N LYS A 65 -9.72 -15.13 4.49
CA LYS A 65 -9.20 -16.41 4.99
C LYS A 65 -8.13 -16.22 6.06
N PHE A 66 -7.24 -15.25 5.89
CA PHE A 66 -6.22 -14.92 6.88
C PHE A 66 -6.85 -14.53 8.23
N PHE A 67 -7.78 -13.56 8.23
CA PHE A 67 -8.41 -13.10 9.46
C PHE A 67 -9.36 -14.14 10.08
N GLU A 68 -10.05 -14.96 9.26
CA GLU A 68 -10.83 -16.09 9.74
C GLU A 68 -9.94 -17.15 10.41
N THR A 69 -8.73 -17.37 9.91
CA THR A 69 -7.75 -18.25 10.54
C THR A 69 -7.36 -17.71 11.92
N LEU A 70 -7.06 -16.41 12.03
CA LEU A 70 -6.75 -15.78 13.32
C LEU A 70 -7.91 -15.91 14.30
N GLN A 71 -9.13 -15.61 13.87
CA GLN A 71 -10.34 -15.73 14.67
C GLN A 71 -10.56 -17.17 15.17
N ASN A 72 -10.40 -18.16 14.29
CA ASN A 72 -10.51 -19.58 14.64
C ASN A 72 -9.48 -20.02 15.68
N CYS A 73 -8.30 -19.40 15.68
CA CYS A 73 -7.23 -19.63 16.66
C CYS A 73 -7.34 -18.70 17.88
N LYS A 74 -8.43 -17.91 17.99
CA LYS A 74 -8.67 -16.91 19.03
C LYS A 74 -7.55 -15.86 19.14
N VAL A 75 -6.88 -15.57 18.03
CA VAL A 75 -5.88 -14.51 17.94
C VAL A 75 -6.59 -13.20 17.66
N THR A 76 -6.31 -12.16 18.45
CA THR A 76 -6.90 -10.83 18.28
C THR A 76 -5.91 -9.92 17.54
N PRO A 77 -6.13 -9.65 16.25
CA PRO A 77 -5.26 -8.77 15.48
C PRO A 77 -5.53 -7.28 15.77
N HIS A 78 -4.46 -6.49 15.86
CA HIS A 78 -4.49 -5.03 15.81
C HIS A 78 -3.57 -4.57 14.69
N VAL A 79 -4.14 -4.04 13.61
CA VAL A 79 -3.41 -3.71 12.39
C VAL A 79 -3.00 -2.24 12.37
N ILE A 80 -1.73 -1.94 12.12
CA ILE A 80 -1.24 -0.56 12.03
C ILE A 80 -0.68 -0.35 10.62
N LEU A 81 -1.17 0.67 9.93
CA LEU A 81 -0.86 0.97 8.53
C LEU A 81 -0.03 2.24 8.41
N ASP A 82 0.88 2.27 7.45
CA ASP A 82 1.66 3.47 7.13
C ASP A 82 0.79 4.65 6.66
N GLY A 83 1.20 5.82 7.11
CA GLY A 83 0.68 7.13 6.75
C GLY A 83 1.48 7.81 5.65
N ALA A 84 1.92 9.04 5.91
CA ALA A 84 2.87 9.75 5.07
C ALA A 84 4.30 9.28 5.35
N THR A 85 5.14 9.31 4.32
CA THR A 85 6.55 8.94 4.41
C THR A 85 7.32 9.91 5.30
N ASP A 86 8.29 9.44 6.09
CA ASP A 86 9.24 10.31 6.80
C ASP A 86 10.06 11.16 5.80
N PRO A 87 10.15 12.50 5.95
CA PRO A 87 11.01 13.35 5.12
C PRO A 87 12.47 12.87 5.04
N ASP A 88 13.01 12.30 6.13
CA ASP A 88 14.38 11.77 6.15
C ASP A 88 14.54 10.53 5.25
N LYS A 89 13.43 9.85 4.90
CA LYS A 89 13.38 8.71 3.97
C LYS A 89 13.10 9.14 2.52
N HIS A 90 13.06 10.43 2.20
CA HIS A 90 12.74 10.92 0.84
C HIS A 90 13.66 10.31 -0.23
N THR A 91 14.99 10.34 -0.04
CA THR A 91 15.95 9.75 -1.01
C THR A 91 15.71 8.26 -1.23
N THR A 92 15.46 7.52 -0.16
CA THR A 92 15.15 6.09 -0.23
C THR A 92 13.82 5.85 -0.96
N SER A 93 12.82 6.72 -0.78
CA SER A 93 11.52 6.64 -1.43
C SER A 93 11.60 6.88 -2.93
N VAL A 94 12.36 7.89 -3.37
CA VAL A 94 12.62 8.14 -4.81
C VAL A 94 13.36 6.95 -5.44
N SER A 95 14.38 6.41 -4.76
CA SER A 95 15.08 5.21 -5.23
C SER A 95 14.12 4.02 -5.38
N ARG A 96 13.27 3.76 -4.38
CA ARG A 96 12.26 2.69 -4.43
C ARG A 96 11.24 2.92 -5.54
N LEU A 97 10.92 4.17 -5.86
CA LEU A 97 10.03 4.52 -6.96
C LEU A 97 10.67 4.16 -8.31
N GLY A 98 11.96 4.44 -8.49
CA GLY A 98 12.74 3.99 -9.65
C GLY A 98 12.82 2.46 -9.77
N ASP A 99 13.04 1.75 -8.66
CA ASP A 99 13.02 0.28 -8.67
C ASP A 99 11.65 -0.28 -9.09
N LYS A 100 10.56 0.33 -8.62
CA LYS A 100 9.20 -0.03 -9.04
C LYS A 100 8.96 0.26 -10.52
N LEU A 101 9.51 1.36 -11.06
CA LEU A 101 9.43 1.69 -12.48
C LEU A 101 10.06 0.61 -13.35
N ILE A 102 11.28 0.19 -12.99
CA ILE A 102 12.01 -0.87 -13.69
C ILE A 102 11.20 -2.17 -13.66
N LYS A 103 10.72 -2.58 -12.48
CA LYS A 103 9.89 -3.80 -12.34
C LYS A 103 8.59 -3.72 -13.12
N ALA A 104 7.88 -2.59 -13.09
CA ALA A 104 6.63 -2.43 -13.81
C ALA A 104 6.81 -2.58 -15.32
N LYS A 105 7.91 -2.02 -15.85
CA LYS A 105 8.29 -2.17 -17.25
C LYS A 105 8.65 -3.61 -17.60
N GLU A 106 9.45 -4.27 -16.77
CA GLU A 106 9.81 -5.67 -16.98
C GLU A 106 8.58 -6.59 -16.99
N ILE A 107 7.59 -6.35 -16.13
CA ILE A 107 6.34 -7.13 -16.07
C ILE A 107 5.44 -6.83 -17.28
N ALA A 108 5.44 -5.58 -17.77
CA ALA A 108 4.69 -5.23 -18.97
C ALA A 108 5.26 -5.94 -20.22
N GLU A 109 6.59 -5.89 -20.39
CA GLU A 109 7.28 -6.32 -21.62
C GLU A 109 7.55 -7.84 -21.69
N ASN A 110 7.70 -8.55 -20.57
CA ASN A 110 8.04 -9.97 -20.57
C ASN A 110 6.85 -10.85 -20.19
N GLU A 111 6.59 -11.88 -21.00
CA GLU A 111 5.51 -12.86 -20.74
C GLU A 111 5.87 -13.92 -19.68
N THR A 112 7.13 -13.98 -19.22
CA THR A 112 7.59 -15.09 -18.39
C THR A 112 7.29 -14.90 -16.91
N ASP A 113 6.34 -15.71 -16.45
CA ASP A 113 6.18 -16.10 -15.07
C ASP A 113 7.34 -17.05 -14.68
N GLY A 114 8.14 -16.67 -13.68
CA GLY A 114 9.08 -17.57 -13.01
C GLY A 114 10.43 -17.79 -13.70
N THR A 115 11.41 -16.95 -13.40
CA THR A 115 12.72 -17.36 -12.84
C THR A 115 13.60 -16.13 -12.58
N SER A 116 14.11 -16.04 -11.35
CA SER A 116 15.05 -15.06 -10.80
C SER A 116 14.52 -13.63 -10.54
N ASN A 117 14.46 -13.33 -9.24
CA ASN A 117 14.17 -12.07 -8.53
C ASN A 117 12.68 -11.68 -8.37
N GLU A 118 12.31 -11.36 -7.13
CA GLU A 118 10.99 -10.89 -6.67
C GLU A 118 10.57 -9.58 -7.39
N ARG A 119 9.98 -9.73 -8.59
CA ARG A 119 9.39 -8.65 -9.41
C ARG A 119 7.94 -8.41 -8.98
N TYR A 120 7.79 -7.62 -7.93
CA TYR A 120 6.48 -7.28 -7.35
C TYR A 120 6.15 -5.80 -7.56
N VAL A 121 5.03 -5.53 -8.24
CA VAL A 121 4.41 -4.21 -8.38
C VAL A 121 2.98 -4.34 -7.87
N LEU A 122 2.67 -3.63 -6.79
CA LEU A 122 1.36 -3.74 -6.15
C LEU A 122 0.30 -2.96 -6.95
N PRO A 123 -0.84 -3.56 -7.29
CA PRO A 123 -1.92 -2.85 -7.95
C PRO A 123 -2.47 -1.68 -7.11
N PRO A 124 -3.00 -0.63 -7.76
CA PRO A 124 -3.21 0.67 -7.13
C PRO A 124 -4.26 0.67 -6.00
N LEU A 125 -5.28 -0.20 -6.05
CA LEU A 125 -6.38 -0.23 -5.07
C LEU A 125 -6.19 -1.28 -3.96
N VAL A 126 -5.06 -1.99 -3.88
CA VAL A 126 -4.87 -3.05 -2.87
C VAL A 126 -5.00 -2.53 -1.44
N LYS A 127 -4.41 -1.36 -1.14
CA LYS A 127 -4.52 -0.74 0.20
C LYS A 127 -5.97 -0.37 0.51
N ASP A 128 -6.70 0.17 -0.45
CA ASP A 128 -8.11 0.56 -0.31
C ASP A 128 -8.99 -0.67 -0.03
N VAL A 129 -8.81 -1.76 -0.79
CA VAL A 129 -9.49 -3.05 -0.56
C VAL A 129 -9.15 -3.63 0.81
N PHE A 130 -7.90 -3.55 1.24
CA PHE A 130 -7.48 -4.03 2.55
C PHE A 130 -8.20 -3.27 3.68
N ILE A 131 -8.23 -1.94 3.63
CA ILE A 131 -8.92 -1.09 4.62
C ILE A 131 -10.43 -1.34 4.60
N GLU A 132 -11.05 -1.50 3.42
CA GLU A 132 -12.46 -1.88 3.27
C GLU A 132 -12.76 -3.16 4.07
N ILE A 133 -11.95 -4.21 3.91
CA ILE A 133 -12.15 -5.49 4.57
C ILE A 133 -11.95 -5.39 6.09
N LEU A 134 -10.94 -4.64 6.55
CA LEU A 134 -10.72 -4.41 7.99
C LEU A 134 -11.95 -3.77 8.64
N ARG A 135 -12.56 -2.78 7.96
CA ARG A 135 -13.80 -2.12 8.41
C ARG A 135 -15.00 -3.06 8.37
N GLU A 136 -15.19 -3.78 7.28
CA GLU A 136 -16.30 -4.74 7.10
C GLU A 136 -16.28 -5.84 8.18
N LYS A 137 -15.10 -6.41 8.47
CA LYS A 137 -14.94 -7.47 9.48
C LYS A 137 -14.78 -6.95 10.92
N GLY A 138 -14.80 -5.64 11.14
CA GLY A 138 -14.62 -5.05 12.47
C GLY A 138 -13.24 -5.33 13.09
N ILE A 139 -12.22 -5.53 12.27
CA ILE A 139 -10.83 -5.70 12.73
C ILE A 139 -10.33 -4.37 13.28
N LYS A 140 -9.68 -4.37 14.44
CA LYS A 140 -9.08 -3.15 15.00
C LYS A 140 -7.90 -2.73 14.13
N PHE A 141 -7.94 -1.50 13.62
CA PHE A 141 -6.83 -0.93 12.88
C PHE A 141 -6.68 0.57 13.10
N LYS A 142 -5.49 1.08 12.77
CA LYS A 142 -5.15 2.51 12.73
C LYS A 142 -4.26 2.78 11.52
N VAL A 143 -4.54 3.85 10.78
CA VAL A 143 -3.58 4.40 9.80
C VAL A 143 -2.77 5.50 10.49
N CYS A 144 -1.44 5.36 10.51
CA CYS A 144 -0.57 6.37 11.10
C CYS A 144 -0.61 7.69 10.30
N LEU A 145 -0.19 8.78 10.96
CA LEU A 145 0.01 10.06 10.28
C LEU A 145 1.37 10.08 9.54
N GLY A 146 2.38 9.45 10.13
CA GLY A 146 3.68 9.19 9.52
C GLY A 146 3.91 7.69 9.31
N GLU A 147 5.14 7.25 9.51
CA GLU A 147 5.55 5.83 9.48
C GLU A 147 4.83 5.00 10.57
N ALA A 148 4.56 3.73 10.29
CA ALA A 148 3.91 2.81 11.22
C ALA A 148 4.86 2.29 12.32
N ASP A 149 6.16 2.16 12.05
CA ASP A 149 7.10 1.46 12.93
C ASP A 149 7.08 1.96 14.39
N PRO A 150 7.11 3.29 14.68
CA PRO A 150 7.03 3.79 16.05
C PRO A 150 5.77 3.36 16.79
N GLU A 151 4.61 3.45 16.12
CA GLU A 151 3.31 3.09 16.69
C GLU A 151 3.21 1.57 16.88
N VAL A 152 3.70 0.78 15.91
CA VAL A 152 3.75 -0.69 16.00
C VAL A 152 4.54 -1.13 17.24
N VAL A 153 5.73 -0.57 17.45
CA VAL A 153 6.58 -0.91 18.60
C VAL A 153 5.91 -0.46 19.91
N SER A 154 5.40 0.77 19.95
CA SER A 154 4.74 1.34 21.13
C SER A 154 3.52 0.52 21.56
N GLU A 155 2.58 0.25 20.65
CA GLU A 155 1.38 -0.54 20.93
C GLU A 155 1.71 -1.99 21.32
N ALA A 156 2.70 -2.61 20.67
CA ALA A 156 3.10 -3.98 21.00
C ALA A 156 3.68 -4.07 22.42
N ASN A 157 4.48 -3.08 22.82
CA ASN A 157 5.06 -3.02 24.16
C ASN A 157 4.03 -2.68 25.23
N GLN A 158 3.08 -1.76 24.95
CA GLN A 158 1.98 -1.43 25.85
C GLN A 158 1.03 -2.60 26.06
N LYS A 159 0.63 -3.31 24.99
CA LYS A 159 -0.20 -4.51 25.08
C LYS A 159 0.57 -5.76 25.49
N ASN A 160 1.90 -5.66 25.55
CA ASN A 160 2.80 -6.77 25.86
C ASN A 160 2.56 -7.99 24.96
N CYS A 161 2.49 -7.76 23.64
CA CYS A 161 2.29 -8.78 22.62
C CYS A 161 3.36 -8.74 21.51
N ALA A 162 3.39 -9.76 20.67
CA ALA A 162 4.37 -9.86 19.59
C ALA A 162 3.96 -9.03 18.37
N VAL A 163 4.95 -8.56 17.61
CA VAL A 163 4.73 -7.91 16.30
C VAL A 163 4.79 -8.95 15.19
N LEU A 164 3.85 -8.91 14.25
CA LEU A 164 3.87 -9.68 13.01
C LEU A 164 4.20 -8.75 11.84
N SER A 165 5.33 -8.96 11.18
CA SER A 165 5.78 -8.18 10.01
C SER A 165 6.72 -9.02 9.12
N LYS A 166 7.09 -8.46 7.97
CA LYS A 166 8.17 -8.94 7.09
C LYS A 166 9.41 -8.04 7.18
N ASP A 167 9.32 -6.88 7.83
CA ASP A 167 10.44 -5.96 7.98
C ASP A 167 11.43 -6.46 9.03
N THR A 168 12.71 -6.49 8.66
CA THR A 168 13.79 -6.91 9.55
C THR A 168 14.20 -5.82 10.54
N ASP A 169 13.73 -4.58 10.40
CA ASP A 169 13.95 -3.53 11.40
C ASP A 169 13.35 -3.90 12.77
N PHE A 170 12.26 -4.68 12.79
CA PHE A 170 11.70 -5.22 14.04
C PHE A 170 12.61 -6.20 14.79
N CYS A 171 13.66 -6.73 14.14
CA CYS A 171 14.71 -7.48 14.84
C CYS A 171 15.65 -6.56 15.63
N ILE A 172 15.76 -5.27 15.25
CA ILE A 172 16.60 -4.26 15.92
C ILE A 172 15.82 -3.59 17.06
N TYR A 173 14.56 -3.26 16.80
CA TYR A 173 13.71 -2.54 17.76
C TYR A 173 13.54 -3.28 19.09
N LYS A 174 13.31 -2.51 20.15
CA LYS A 174 13.14 -3.04 21.50
C LYS A 174 11.72 -3.57 21.69
N LEU A 175 11.46 -4.80 21.26
CA LEU A 175 10.16 -5.46 21.47
C LEU A 175 10.18 -6.38 22.71
N HIS A 176 9.24 -6.18 23.63
CA HIS A 176 9.14 -6.96 24.88
C HIS A 176 8.85 -8.44 24.62
N LYS A 177 7.87 -8.76 23.75
CA LYS A 177 7.54 -10.15 23.38
C LYS A 177 8.28 -10.65 22.15
N GLY A 178 8.90 -9.78 21.36
CA GLY A 178 9.64 -10.16 20.16
C GLY A 178 8.82 -10.09 18.88
N PHE A 179 9.38 -10.66 17.82
CA PHE A 179 8.96 -10.44 16.44
C PHE A 179 8.64 -11.77 15.73
N LEU A 180 7.46 -11.87 15.15
CA LEU A 180 7.01 -12.97 14.30
C LEU A 180 7.22 -12.58 12.84
N HIS A 181 8.00 -13.36 12.11
CA HIS A 181 8.23 -13.10 10.69
C HIS A 181 7.14 -13.75 9.84
N LEU A 182 6.50 -12.99 8.93
CA LEU A 182 5.40 -13.45 8.09
C LEU A 182 5.71 -14.71 7.27
N ASP A 183 6.89 -14.81 6.66
CA ASP A 183 7.33 -16.02 5.92
C ASP A 183 7.35 -17.30 6.78
N HIS A 184 7.39 -17.20 8.13
CA HIS A 184 7.35 -18.34 9.05
C HIS A 184 6.02 -18.46 9.79
N PHE A 185 5.06 -17.56 9.57
CA PHE A 185 3.76 -17.60 10.21
C PHE A 185 2.82 -18.46 9.36
N LEU A 186 2.77 -19.75 9.65
CA LEU A 186 2.14 -20.78 8.79
C LEU A 186 0.61 -20.81 8.94
N TRP A 187 -0.04 -19.66 8.71
CA TRP A 187 -1.48 -19.48 8.92
C TRP A 187 -2.34 -20.42 8.06
N LYS A 188 -1.88 -20.77 6.84
CA LYS A 188 -2.55 -21.77 5.98
C LYS A 188 -2.47 -23.20 6.53
N ASN A 189 -1.47 -23.50 7.37
CA ASN A 189 -1.19 -24.83 7.91
C ASN A 189 -1.46 -24.87 9.42
N LYS A 190 -2.57 -24.28 9.88
CA LYS A 190 -2.93 -24.34 11.30
C LYS A 190 -3.15 -25.79 11.75
N GLU A 191 -2.64 -26.13 12.93
CA GLU A 191 -2.80 -27.44 13.57
C GLU A 191 -3.58 -27.25 14.87
N ASP A 192 -4.65 -28.01 15.09
CA ASP A 192 -5.43 -27.97 16.34
C ASP A 192 -5.82 -26.56 16.82
N LYS A 193 -6.22 -25.69 15.88
CA LYS A 193 -6.54 -24.26 16.12
C LYS A 193 -5.36 -23.44 16.65
N LYS A 194 -4.13 -23.82 16.29
CA LYS A 194 -2.91 -23.06 16.57
C LYS A 194 -2.15 -22.82 15.28
N ILE A 195 -1.50 -21.67 15.18
CA ILE A 195 -0.71 -21.31 14.01
C ILE A 195 0.76 -21.57 14.33
N PRO A 196 1.42 -22.54 13.68
CA PRO A 196 2.86 -22.70 13.81
C PRO A 196 3.58 -21.45 13.32
N ALA A 197 4.50 -20.94 14.14
CA ALA A 197 5.28 -19.75 13.82
C ALA A 197 6.69 -19.78 14.41
N LYS A 198 7.52 -18.83 13.98
CA LYS A 198 8.86 -18.59 14.56
C LYS A 198 8.94 -17.19 15.16
N LEU A 199 9.30 -17.12 16.44
CA LEU A 199 9.43 -15.90 17.22
C LEU A 199 10.91 -15.52 17.38
N TYR A 200 11.31 -14.39 16.82
CA TYR A 200 12.63 -13.82 17.02
C TYR A 200 12.71 -13.09 18.37
N LYS A 201 13.82 -13.31 19.08
CA LYS A 201 14.16 -12.61 20.32
C LYS A 201 15.47 -11.85 20.16
N ARG A 202 15.40 -10.51 20.24
CA ARG A 202 16.58 -9.63 20.21
C ARG A 202 17.62 -10.00 21.28
N SER A 203 17.18 -10.42 22.46
CA SER A 203 18.06 -10.86 23.55
C SER A 203 18.91 -12.07 23.18
N LYS A 204 18.38 -13.02 22.40
CA LYS A 204 19.14 -14.19 21.93
C LYS A 204 20.23 -13.79 20.94
N PHE A 205 19.90 -12.90 20.01
CA PHE A 205 20.87 -12.33 19.08
C PHE A 205 21.99 -11.60 19.83
N CYS A 206 21.64 -10.72 20.77
CA CYS A 206 22.62 -10.00 21.59
C CYS A 206 23.53 -10.97 22.37
N LYS A 207 22.96 -12.03 22.96
CA LYS A 207 23.71 -13.07 23.67
C LYS A 207 24.68 -13.83 22.76
N LEU A 208 24.25 -14.21 21.55
CA LEU A 208 25.08 -14.91 20.58
C LEU A 208 26.30 -14.07 20.15
N PHE A 209 26.08 -12.78 19.95
CA PHE A 209 27.13 -11.85 19.51
C PHE A 209 27.91 -11.22 20.67
N LYS A 210 27.55 -11.50 21.92
CA LYS A 210 28.06 -10.79 23.11
C LYS A 210 27.92 -9.26 22.96
N LEU A 211 26.86 -8.83 22.30
CA LEU A 211 26.56 -7.44 22.02
C LEU A 211 25.66 -6.89 23.13
N ASP A 212 26.01 -5.74 23.70
CA ASP A 212 25.09 -5.03 24.60
C ASP A 212 23.87 -4.55 23.80
N PRO A 213 22.62 -4.86 24.25
CA PRO A 213 21.42 -4.44 23.54
C PRO A 213 21.30 -2.94 23.26
N THR A 214 21.99 -2.07 24.03
CA THR A 214 22.01 -0.62 23.77
C THR A 214 22.78 -0.26 22.50
N LEU A 215 23.64 -1.14 21.99
CA LEU A 215 24.40 -0.94 20.76
C LEU A 215 23.69 -1.47 19.51
N MET A 216 22.50 -2.04 19.62
CA MET A 216 21.71 -2.50 18.47
C MET A 216 21.42 -1.38 17.45
N PRO A 217 21.04 -0.14 17.85
CA PRO A 217 20.93 0.99 16.93
C PRO A 217 22.24 1.33 16.21
N VAL A 218 23.38 1.30 16.92
CA VAL A 218 24.71 1.54 16.35
C VAL A 218 25.05 0.49 15.30
N PHE A 219 24.80 -0.79 15.60
CA PHE A 219 24.97 -1.88 14.64
C PHE A 219 24.07 -1.70 13.40
N ALA A 220 22.78 -1.39 13.59
CA ALA A 220 21.84 -1.20 12.49
C ALA A 220 22.25 -0.05 11.56
N SER A 221 22.74 1.06 12.11
CA SER A 221 23.27 2.17 11.33
C SER A 221 24.58 1.80 10.62
N LEU A 222 25.48 1.06 11.25
CA LEU A 222 26.74 0.61 10.61
C LEU A 222 26.50 -0.37 9.47
N ALA A 223 25.57 -1.31 9.66
CA ALA A 223 25.19 -2.27 8.64
C ALA A 223 24.56 -1.60 7.41
N GLY A 224 23.99 -0.40 7.60
CA GLY A 224 23.27 0.36 6.59
C GLY A 224 21.78 0.08 6.61
N ASN A 225 20.97 1.13 6.72
CA ASN A 225 19.52 1.07 6.83
C ASN A 225 18.84 2.15 5.97
N ASP A 226 17.56 2.42 6.23
CA ASP A 226 16.77 3.38 5.44
C ASP A 226 17.19 4.85 5.61
N TYR A 227 17.89 5.19 6.72
CA TYR A 227 18.33 6.54 7.06
C TYR A 227 19.81 6.78 6.75
N PHE A 228 20.65 5.75 6.80
CA PHE A 228 22.07 5.84 6.52
C PHE A 228 22.57 4.64 5.73
N LYS A 229 23.24 4.88 4.61
CA LYS A 229 23.85 3.85 3.76
C LYS A 229 25.31 4.19 3.49
N PHE A 230 26.20 3.28 3.86
CA PHE A 230 27.62 3.38 3.55
C PHE A 230 28.12 2.02 3.03
N LYS A 231 28.88 2.04 1.93
CA LYS A 231 29.42 0.82 1.32
C LYS A 231 30.81 0.55 1.87
N TYR A 232 30.90 -0.41 2.78
CA TYR A 232 32.18 -0.91 3.30
C TYR A 232 32.70 -2.04 2.42
N LYS A 233 34.01 -2.05 2.16
CA LYS A 233 34.73 -3.25 1.72
C LYS A 233 35.22 -4.01 2.96
N LEU A 234 35.51 -5.29 2.86
CA LEU A 234 36.00 -6.07 4.00
C LEU A 234 37.32 -5.53 4.55
N LYS A 235 38.20 -5.05 3.67
CA LYS A 235 39.44 -4.35 4.04
C LYS A 235 39.20 -3.04 4.80
N ASP A 236 37.98 -2.51 4.76
CA ASP A 236 37.64 -1.29 5.46
C ASP A 236 37.36 -1.50 6.94
N ILE A 237 37.06 -2.74 7.35
CA ILE A 237 36.79 -3.10 8.74
C ILE A 237 37.97 -3.94 9.25
N PRO A 238 38.63 -3.53 10.36
CA PRO A 238 39.72 -4.28 10.94
C PRO A 238 39.37 -5.76 11.14
N ALA A 239 40.30 -6.66 10.80
CA ALA A 239 40.13 -8.07 11.08
C ALA A 239 40.05 -8.29 12.60
N HIS A 240 39.20 -9.22 13.03
CA HIS A 240 38.94 -9.46 14.44
C HIS A 240 39.27 -10.90 14.82
N LYS A 241 39.95 -11.10 15.95
CA LYS A 241 40.34 -12.45 16.43
C LYS A 241 39.17 -13.41 16.68
N ASN A 242 38.00 -12.84 16.97
CA ASN A 242 36.75 -13.57 17.23
C ASN A 242 35.81 -13.58 16.02
N GLU A 243 36.28 -13.21 14.83
CA GLU A 243 35.50 -13.29 13.59
C GLU A 243 35.01 -14.74 13.41
N ARG A 244 33.71 -14.88 13.25
CA ARG A 244 33.06 -16.14 12.93
C ARG A 244 33.12 -16.25 11.41
N ASP A 245 33.67 -17.33 10.87
CA ASP A 245 33.66 -17.56 9.42
C ASP A 245 32.23 -17.97 8.97
N LEU A 246 31.29 -17.04 9.09
CA LEU A 246 29.86 -17.27 8.87
C LEU A 246 29.55 -17.49 7.38
N SER A 247 30.31 -16.89 6.48
CA SER A 247 29.97 -16.90 5.05
C SER A 247 31.15 -16.52 4.18
N MET A 248 31.23 -17.08 2.97
CA MET A 248 32.15 -16.63 1.92
C MET A 248 31.77 -15.26 1.33
N ARG A 249 30.57 -14.75 1.61
CA ARG A 249 30.11 -13.47 1.07
C ARG A 249 30.68 -12.29 1.87
N GLU A 250 31.31 -11.36 1.15
CA GLU A 250 32.06 -10.24 1.74
C GLU A 250 31.18 -9.35 2.64
N ASN A 251 29.96 -9.05 2.21
CA ASN A 251 28.97 -8.27 2.97
C ASN A 251 28.62 -8.90 4.33
N ILE A 252 28.52 -10.23 4.42
CA ILE A 252 28.21 -10.92 5.67
C ILE A 252 29.43 -10.92 6.60
N LYS A 253 30.65 -11.09 6.07
CA LYS A 253 31.88 -10.95 6.85
C LYS A 253 32.03 -9.54 7.43
N VAL A 254 31.68 -8.51 6.65
CA VAL A 254 31.64 -7.12 7.12
C VAL A 254 30.71 -6.98 8.33
N LEU A 255 29.50 -7.54 8.28
CA LEU A 255 28.55 -7.49 9.41
C LEU A 255 29.06 -8.24 10.65
N ASP A 256 29.65 -9.42 10.49
CA ASP A 256 30.21 -10.17 11.63
C ASP A 256 31.37 -9.41 12.29
N ARG A 257 32.28 -8.83 11.49
CA ARG A 257 33.36 -7.99 12.03
C ARG A 257 32.83 -6.77 12.78
N MET A 258 31.80 -6.11 12.27
CA MET A 258 31.15 -5.00 12.98
C MET A 258 30.59 -5.45 14.33
N LEU A 259 29.91 -6.60 14.38
CA LEU A 259 29.39 -7.17 15.63
C LEU A 259 30.52 -7.52 16.61
N CYS A 260 31.60 -8.11 16.13
CA CYS A 260 32.77 -8.42 16.94
C CYS A 260 33.43 -7.16 17.52
N ILE A 261 33.64 -6.13 16.70
CA ILE A 261 34.23 -4.85 17.15
C ILE A 261 33.34 -4.20 18.21
N LEU A 262 32.02 -4.18 18.00
CA LEU A 262 31.09 -3.63 18.99
C LEU A 262 31.03 -4.46 20.28
N SER A 263 31.31 -5.76 20.22
CA SER A 263 31.34 -6.63 21.41
C SER A 263 32.55 -6.40 22.32
N ASP A 264 33.63 -5.78 21.80
CA ASP A 264 34.84 -5.47 22.56
C ASP A 264 34.75 -4.12 23.32
N VAL A 265 33.68 -3.34 23.11
CA VAL A 265 33.48 -2.05 23.79
C VAL A 265 33.18 -2.31 25.28
N LYS A 266 33.97 -1.69 26.16
CA LYS A 266 33.78 -1.77 27.61
C LYS A 266 32.67 -0.82 28.07
N LEU A 267 31.53 -1.39 28.47
CA LEU A 267 30.28 -0.66 28.76
C LEU A 267 29.80 -0.77 30.21
N GLU A 268 30.52 -1.51 31.05
CA GLU A 268 30.14 -1.76 32.45
C GLU A 268 30.06 -0.44 33.25
N GLY A 269 28.98 -0.28 34.02
CA GLY A 269 28.75 0.90 34.86
C GLY A 269 28.32 2.17 34.12
N LEU A 270 28.20 2.15 32.78
CA LEU A 270 27.80 3.31 31.99
C LEU A 270 26.27 3.44 31.84
N THR A 271 25.78 4.67 31.73
CA THR A 271 24.38 4.94 31.38
C THR A 271 24.10 4.58 29.92
N HIS A 272 22.83 4.44 29.54
CA HIS A 272 22.44 4.12 28.15
C HIS A 272 23.06 5.07 27.12
N SER A 273 22.99 6.39 27.38
CA SER A 273 23.58 7.41 26.49
C SER A 273 25.11 7.33 26.45
N ASP A 274 25.75 7.12 27.60
CA ASP A 274 27.22 7.01 27.68
C ASP A 274 27.72 5.76 26.96
N LYS A 275 26.96 4.67 26.94
CA LYS A 275 27.30 3.47 26.18
C LYS A 275 27.37 3.74 24.68
N ILE A 276 26.39 4.47 24.14
CA ILE A 276 26.38 4.85 22.73
C ILE A 276 27.58 5.76 22.41
N LEU A 277 27.82 6.79 23.23
CA LEU A 277 28.97 7.68 23.05
C LEU A 277 30.30 6.92 23.08
N LYS A 278 30.46 6.01 24.05
CA LYS A 278 31.67 5.19 24.18
C LYS A 278 31.90 4.30 22.96
N ALA A 279 30.83 3.73 22.40
CA ALA A 279 30.91 2.95 21.17
C ALA A 279 31.31 3.82 19.97
N LEU A 280 30.77 5.04 19.85
CA LEU A 280 31.16 5.98 18.79
C LEU A 280 32.64 6.36 18.87
N ASP A 281 33.16 6.64 20.06
CA ASP A 281 34.59 6.91 20.26
C ASP A 281 35.44 5.70 19.86
N TYR A 282 35.04 4.50 20.27
CA TYR A 282 35.74 3.27 19.91
C TYR A 282 35.75 3.01 18.39
N LEU A 283 34.65 3.28 17.70
CA LEU A 283 34.58 3.16 16.23
C LEU A 283 35.42 4.21 15.51
N LYS A 284 35.59 5.39 16.11
CA LYS A 284 36.50 6.44 15.62
C LYS A 284 37.96 6.01 15.79
N ASP A 285 38.32 5.49 16.96
CA ASP A 285 39.67 4.96 17.24
C ASP A 285 40.02 3.76 16.34
N SER A 286 39.01 2.94 16.03
CA SER A 286 39.11 1.82 15.08
C SER A 286 39.19 2.26 13.61
N LYS A 287 39.25 3.58 13.33
CA LYS A 287 39.30 4.19 12.00
C LYS A 287 38.11 3.87 11.09
N ILE A 288 36.98 3.43 11.65
CA ILE A 288 35.76 3.17 10.89
C ILE A 288 35.06 4.50 10.60
N LEU A 289 34.77 5.29 11.64
CA LEU A 289 34.11 6.59 11.48
C LEU A 289 35.03 7.66 10.88
N ALA A 290 36.35 7.46 10.93
CA ALA A 290 37.32 8.36 10.29
C ALA A 290 37.19 8.41 8.76
N LYS A 291 36.45 7.47 8.16
CA LYS A 291 36.19 7.40 6.71
C LYS A 291 34.98 8.22 6.29
N PHE A 292 34.14 8.59 7.24
CA PHE A 292 32.95 9.37 6.97
C PHE A 292 33.32 10.83 6.80
N SER A 293 32.74 11.46 5.79
CA SER A 293 32.63 12.92 5.72
C SER A 293 31.86 13.46 6.93
N GLU A 294 31.92 14.77 7.17
CA GLU A 294 31.14 15.41 8.22
C GLU A 294 29.63 15.19 8.04
N GLU A 295 29.16 15.22 6.79
CA GLU A 295 27.76 14.99 6.46
C GLU A 295 27.35 13.53 6.73
N GLU A 296 28.18 12.56 6.35
CA GLU A 296 27.94 11.14 6.64
C GLU A 296 27.94 10.86 8.15
N ASN A 297 28.86 11.46 8.90
CA ASN A 297 28.90 11.36 10.36
C ASN A 297 27.62 11.92 10.99
N LYS A 298 27.10 13.04 10.48
CA LYS A 298 25.83 13.61 10.94
C LYS A 298 24.66 12.66 10.65
N LYS A 299 24.53 12.18 9.41
CA LYS A 299 23.47 11.22 9.02
C LYS A 299 23.54 9.93 9.81
N PHE A 300 24.74 9.41 10.06
CA PHE A 300 24.96 8.22 10.87
C PHE A 300 24.44 8.40 12.32
N LYS A 301 24.78 9.52 12.97
CA LYS A 301 24.27 9.83 14.32
C LYS A 301 22.75 9.99 14.33
N THR A 302 22.16 10.69 13.36
CA THR A 302 20.70 10.81 13.22
C THR A 302 20.02 9.46 13.03
N SER A 303 20.62 8.55 12.25
CA SER A 303 20.12 7.18 12.08
C SER A 303 20.10 6.41 13.41
N ILE A 304 21.15 6.51 14.23
CA ILE A 304 21.20 5.89 15.56
C ILE A 304 20.08 6.43 16.45
N GLU A 305 19.92 7.76 16.51
CA GLU A 305 18.89 8.42 17.32
C GLU A 305 17.48 7.98 16.91
N LYS A 306 17.19 7.83 15.61
CA LYS A 306 15.89 7.35 15.11
C LYS A 306 15.56 5.94 15.61
N TYR A 307 16.52 5.02 15.56
CA TYR A 307 16.31 3.65 16.06
C TYR A 307 16.26 3.58 17.59
N ASP A 308 17.08 4.38 18.29
CA ASP A 308 17.17 4.38 19.74
C ASP A 308 15.93 4.98 20.41
N LYS A 309 15.43 6.09 19.86
CA LYS A 309 14.29 6.86 20.40
C LYS A 309 12.98 6.61 19.66
N LEU A 310 12.85 5.47 18.99
CA LEU A 310 11.73 5.15 18.10
C LEU A 310 10.36 5.40 18.75
N GLU A 311 10.12 4.89 19.96
CA GLU A 311 8.83 5.02 20.67
C GLU A 311 8.47 6.47 21.05
N THR A 312 9.45 7.37 21.09
CA THR A 312 9.23 8.80 21.42
C THR A 312 9.03 9.68 20.19
N GLN A 313 9.05 9.09 18.99
CA GLN A 313 8.76 9.80 17.75
C GLN A 313 7.26 10.11 17.67
N ASN A 314 6.85 11.22 18.27
CA ASN A 314 5.50 11.74 18.10
C ASN A 314 5.35 12.26 16.66
N THR A 315 4.46 11.65 15.87
CA THR A 315 3.97 12.25 14.62
C THR A 315 2.99 13.37 14.98
N SER A 316 3.48 14.50 15.47
CA SER A 316 2.65 15.69 15.65
C SER A 316 2.38 16.28 14.28
N SER A 317 1.18 16.07 13.74
CA SER A 317 0.75 16.80 12.56
C SER A 317 0.17 18.16 12.98
N ASN A 318 0.40 19.19 12.17
CA ASN A 318 -0.24 20.50 12.34
C ASN A 318 -1.74 20.48 11.98
N LEU A 319 -2.28 19.31 11.61
CA LEU A 319 -3.66 19.13 11.17
C LEU A 319 -4.64 19.22 12.35
N PRO A 320 -5.91 19.60 12.08
CA PRO A 320 -6.97 19.46 13.07
C PRO A 320 -7.12 18.02 13.57
N SER A 321 -7.42 17.84 14.86
CA SER A 321 -7.62 16.52 15.48
C SER A 321 -8.65 15.64 14.77
N TRP A 322 -9.73 16.24 14.25
CA TRP A 322 -10.75 15.50 13.52
C TRP A 322 -10.26 15.01 12.14
N VAL A 323 -9.32 15.73 11.49
CA VAL A 323 -8.67 15.28 10.24
C VAL A 323 -7.77 14.10 10.55
N CYS A 324 -6.93 14.22 11.58
CA CYS A 324 -6.11 13.11 12.07
C CYS A 324 -6.98 11.88 12.35
N LYS A 325 -8.10 12.07 13.04
CA LYS A 325 -9.02 10.97 13.38
C LYS A 325 -9.62 10.30 12.13
N LYS A 326 -9.94 11.06 11.08
CA LYS A 326 -10.41 10.48 9.82
C LYS A 326 -9.33 9.72 9.08
N VAL A 327 -8.08 10.19 9.11
CA VAL A 327 -6.94 9.45 8.55
C VAL A 327 -6.76 8.15 9.33
N GLU A 328 -6.68 8.23 10.66
CA GLU A 328 -6.52 7.07 11.55
C GLU A 328 -7.60 6.01 11.36
N ASP A 329 -8.85 6.42 11.16
CA ASP A 329 -9.98 5.54 10.89
C ASP A 329 -10.02 4.99 9.45
N GLY A 330 -9.07 5.34 8.59
CA GLY A 330 -9.04 4.95 7.17
C GLY A 330 -10.17 5.54 6.34
N LYS A 331 -10.71 6.70 6.73
CA LYS A 331 -11.80 7.43 6.04
C LYS A 331 -11.29 8.62 5.21
N LEU A 332 -10.02 8.95 5.35
CA LEU A 332 -9.34 10.00 4.59
C LEU A 332 -7.92 9.53 4.26
N THR A 333 -7.51 9.69 3.00
CA THR A 333 -6.17 9.33 2.56
C THR A 333 -5.07 10.09 3.32
N SER A 334 -3.96 9.40 3.62
CA SER A 334 -2.77 10.04 4.21
C SER A 334 -2.08 11.01 3.24
N PHE A 335 -2.45 11.01 1.95
CA PHE A 335 -1.92 11.95 0.96
C PHE A 335 -2.21 13.42 1.30
N VAL A 336 -3.23 13.70 2.11
CA VAL A 336 -3.43 15.05 2.65
C VAL A 336 -2.17 15.54 3.40
N ILE A 337 -1.50 14.65 4.15
CA ILE A 337 -0.30 14.99 4.90
C ILE A 337 0.87 15.22 3.94
N SER A 338 1.08 14.34 2.95
CA SER A 338 2.14 14.52 1.94
C SER A 338 2.02 15.84 1.17
N VAL A 339 0.81 16.21 0.73
CA VAL A 339 0.58 17.47 0.03
C VAL A 339 0.84 18.67 0.93
N LEU A 340 0.38 18.63 2.18
CA LEU A 340 0.39 19.80 3.07
C LEU A 340 1.73 20.04 3.76
N ASP A 341 2.38 18.96 4.21
CA ASP A 341 3.61 19.02 4.98
C ASP A 341 4.84 18.95 4.06
N GLN A 342 4.78 18.07 3.06
CA GLN A 342 5.94 17.77 2.20
C GLN A 342 5.90 18.51 0.86
N LYS A 343 4.72 19.01 0.44
CA LYS A 343 4.48 19.61 -0.88
C LYS A 343 4.91 18.70 -2.04
N GLU A 344 4.80 17.39 -1.81
CA GLU A 344 5.29 16.36 -2.72
C GLU A 344 4.28 15.22 -2.85
N MET A 345 4.26 14.61 -4.04
CA MET A 345 3.42 13.46 -4.35
C MET A 345 4.18 12.42 -5.16
N MET A 346 4.27 11.20 -4.62
CA MET A 346 4.97 10.08 -5.24
C MET A 346 3.99 9.19 -6.01
N LEU A 347 4.03 9.23 -7.35
CA LEU A 347 3.11 8.46 -8.20
C LEU A 347 3.74 7.11 -8.53
N THR A 348 3.23 6.05 -7.90
CA THR A 348 3.77 4.69 -8.05
C THR A 348 3.51 4.16 -9.47
N PRO A 349 4.55 3.81 -10.25
CA PRO A 349 4.38 3.29 -11.60
C PRO A 349 3.48 2.05 -11.63
N LEU A 350 2.56 2.02 -12.60
CA LEU A 350 1.66 0.90 -12.85
C LEU A 350 2.23 -0.01 -13.95
N VAL A 351 1.77 -1.26 -14.02
CA VAL A 351 2.09 -2.15 -15.14
C VAL A 351 1.21 -1.77 -16.32
N GLU A 352 1.78 -1.06 -17.28
CA GLU A 352 1.07 -0.43 -18.39
C GLU A 352 1.92 -0.35 -19.66
N ASP A 353 1.42 0.28 -20.72
CA ASP A 353 2.18 0.52 -21.95
C ASP A 353 3.18 1.68 -21.77
N PHE A 354 4.47 1.32 -21.68
CA PHE A 354 5.57 2.27 -21.52
C PHE A 354 5.91 3.07 -22.78
N SER A 355 5.31 2.75 -23.94
CA SER A 355 5.41 3.61 -25.13
C SER A 355 4.54 4.86 -25.03
N GLN A 356 3.58 4.88 -24.09
CA GLN A 356 2.68 6.00 -23.82
C GLN A 356 3.13 6.80 -22.59
N GLN A 357 2.61 8.01 -22.45
CA GLN A 357 2.78 8.83 -21.24
C GLN A 357 2.23 8.09 -20.01
N SER A 358 2.64 8.52 -18.81
CA SER A 358 2.13 7.97 -17.55
C SER A 358 0.60 7.92 -17.52
N SER A 359 0.00 6.81 -17.04
CA SER A 359 -1.46 6.75 -16.84
C SER A 359 -1.98 7.81 -15.87
N TYR A 360 -1.10 8.32 -15.00
CA TYR A 360 -1.43 9.42 -14.11
C TYR A 360 -1.68 10.74 -14.83
N THR A 361 -1.24 10.92 -16.08
CA THR A 361 -1.50 12.13 -16.87
C THR A 361 -3.00 12.36 -17.01
N THR A 362 -3.80 11.31 -17.25
CA THR A 362 -5.26 11.41 -17.39
C THR A 362 -5.94 11.87 -16.10
N ALA A 363 -5.38 11.54 -14.94
CA ALA A 363 -5.89 11.93 -13.63
C ALA A 363 -5.30 13.25 -13.09
N SER A 364 -4.49 13.98 -13.87
CA SER A 364 -3.82 15.21 -13.45
C SER A 364 -4.78 16.27 -12.91
N CYS A 365 -5.87 16.55 -13.65
CA CYS A 365 -6.86 17.55 -13.26
C CYS A 365 -7.50 17.23 -11.89
N ILE A 366 -7.83 15.96 -11.62
CA ILE A 366 -8.39 15.53 -10.33
C ILE A 366 -7.40 15.83 -9.20
N ARG A 367 -6.11 15.56 -9.41
CA ARG A 367 -5.06 15.87 -8.42
C ARG A 367 -4.87 17.36 -8.22
N GLN A 368 -4.89 18.15 -9.29
CA GLN A 368 -4.81 19.62 -9.20
C GLN A 368 -5.96 20.21 -8.38
N TYR A 369 -7.19 19.69 -8.54
CA TYR A 369 -8.33 20.06 -7.70
C TYR A 369 -8.12 19.62 -6.25
N PHE A 370 -7.63 18.39 -6.02
CA PHE A 370 -7.28 17.92 -4.69
C PHE A 370 -6.27 18.85 -4.01
N TYR A 371 -5.22 19.28 -4.72
CA TYR A 371 -4.25 20.25 -4.21
C TYR A 371 -4.89 21.61 -3.97
N GLY A 372 -5.72 22.11 -4.88
CA GLY A 372 -6.33 23.45 -4.75
C GLY A 372 -7.34 23.57 -3.61
N LEU A 373 -7.86 22.45 -3.11
CA LEU A 373 -8.66 22.38 -1.88
C LEU A 373 -7.80 22.38 -0.61
N LEU A 374 -6.49 22.12 -0.73
CA LEU A 374 -5.57 21.97 0.41
C LEU A 374 -4.60 23.16 0.53
N THR A 375 -4.07 23.63 -0.59
CA THR A 375 -3.03 24.68 -0.64
C THR A 375 -3.07 25.46 -1.96
N LYS A 376 -2.47 26.66 -1.95
CA LYS A 376 -2.20 27.48 -3.14
C LYS A 376 -0.77 27.27 -3.66
N ASP A 377 0.06 26.58 -2.90
CA ASP A 377 1.45 26.34 -3.25
C ASP A 377 1.57 25.26 -4.33
N GLU A 378 2.59 25.38 -5.17
CA GLU A 378 2.93 24.34 -6.13
C GLU A 378 3.32 23.03 -5.45
N ILE A 379 2.91 21.92 -6.05
CA ILE A 379 3.21 20.57 -5.56
C ILE A 379 4.19 19.89 -6.53
N THR A 380 5.22 19.27 -5.98
CA THR A 380 6.17 18.47 -6.77
C THR A 380 5.66 17.04 -6.92
N GLU A 381 5.28 16.64 -8.13
CA GLU A 381 4.94 15.27 -8.47
C GLU A 381 6.16 14.51 -8.96
N HIS A 382 6.40 13.33 -8.38
CA HIS A 382 7.37 12.36 -8.89
C HIS A 382 6.63 11.34 -9.72
N ASP A 383 6.79 11.43 -11.04
CA ASP A 383 6.09 10.61 -12.02
C ASP A 383 7.08 10.08 -13.05
N ARG A 384 6.69 9.03 -13.78
CA ARG A 384 7.51 8.54 -14.86
C ARG A 384 7.46 9.47 -16.07
N ASP A 385 8.59 9.59 -16.74
CA ASP A 385 8.70 10.01 -18.14
C ASP A 385 9.55 8.98 -18.88
N GLY A 386 8.90 8.19 -19.74
CA GLY A 386 9.48 6.99 -20.32
C GLY A 386 10.04 6.04 -19.24
N LYS A 387 11.37 5.96 -19.15
CA LYS A 387 12.13 5.02 -18.29
C LYS A 387 12.72 5.66 -17.04
N GLU A 388 12.44 6.94 -16.79
CA GLU A 388 12.99 7.69 -15.67
C GLU A 388 11.88 8.27 -14.79
N ILE A 389 12.19 8.47 -13.51
CA ILE A 389 11.34 9.24 -12.60
C ILE A 389 11.78 10.70 -12.68
N ILE A 390 10.87 11.57 -13.09
CA ILE A 390 11.11 13.01 -13.16
C ILE A 390 10.27 13.76 -12.12
N LYS A 391 10.71 14.97 -11.79
CA LYS A 391 9.96 15.90 -10.95
C LYS A 391 9.16 16.85 -11.85
N LYS A 392 7.84 16.90 -11.65
CA LYS A 392 6.92 17.81 -12.34
C LYS A 392 6.34 18.77 -11.31
N LEU A 393 6.48 20.07 -11.54
CA LEU A 393 5.85 21.08 -10.71
C LEU A 393 4.41 21.26 -11.18
N VAL A 394 3.45 21.03 -10.28
CA VAL A 394 2.03 21.00 -10.60
C VAL A 394 1.31 22.11 -9.85
N GLN A 395 0.63 22.95 -10.62
CA GLN A 395 -0.17 24.07 -10.12
C GLN A 395 -1.54 23.58 -9.62
N PRO A 396 -1.91 23.93 -8.37
CA PRO A 396 -3.24 23.66 -7.84
C PRO A 396 -4.34 24.37 -8.64
N ILE A 397 -5.49 23.72 -8.81
CA ILE A 397 -6.70 24.33 -9.40
C ILE A 397 -7.71 24.56 -8.28
N ALA A 398 -8.06 25.83 -8.05
CA ALA A 398 -9.10 26.17 -7.10
C ALA A 398 -10.50 25.91 -7.71
N PRO A 399 -11.53 25.64 -6.87
CA PRO A 399 -12.93 25.63 -7.29
C PRO A 399 -13.36 26.94 -7.95
N SER A 400 -14.54 26.99 -8.59
CA SER A 400 -15.04 28.24 -9.20
C SER A 400 -15.20 29.37 -8.18
N SER A 401 -15.13 30.64 -8.60
CA SER A 401 -15.23 31.79 -7.67
C SER A 401 -16.51 31.77 -6.82
N ASP A 402 -17.63 31.32 -7.41
CA ASP A 402 -18.91 31.15 -6.71
C ASP A 402 -18.85 30.06 -5.65
N GLU A 403 -18.23 28.93 -5.98
CA GLU A 403 -18.02 27.84 -5.02
C GLU A 403 -17.03 28.24 -3.94
N GLN A 404 -15.96 28.97 -4.27
CA GLN A 404 -15.03 29.52 -3.30
C GLN A 404 -15.73 30.48 -2.33
N ASN A 405 -16.63 31.33 -2.83
CA ASN A 405 -17.48 32.20 -2.01
C ASN A 405 -18.35 31.38 -1.06
N GLN A 406 -19.07 30.39 -1.61
CA GLN A 406 -19.96 29.52 -0.83
C GLN A 406 -19.21 28.65 0.16
N LEU A 407 -17.97 28.26 -0.15
CA LEU A 407 -17.06 27.53 0.73
C LEU A 407 -16.26 28.45 1.67
N GLN A 408 -16.46 29.76 1.60
CA GLN A 408 -15.73 30.78 2.36
C GLN A 408 -14.20 30.71 2.20
N LEU A 409 -13.69 30.20 1.07
CA LEU A 409 -12.25 30.02 0.80
C LEU A 409 -11.50 31.35 0.60
N GLN A 410 -12.21 32.45 0.34
CA GLN A 410 -11.63 33.74 -0.07
C GLN A 410 -10.94 34.51 1.07
N HIS A 411 -11.37 34.32 2.32
CA HIS A 411 -10.78 34.98 3.50
C HIS A 411 -9.65 34.17 4.14
N LEU A 412 -9.24 33.10 3.48
CA LEU A 412 -8.69 31.93 4.15
C LEU A 412 -7.23 31.73 3.78
N HIS A 413 -6.47 32.81 3.87
CA HIS A 413 -5.07 32.86 3.43
C HIS A 413 -4.09 32.13 4.36
N LYS A 414 -4.52 31.56 5.49
CA LYS A 414 -3.58 30.94 6.45
C LYS A 414 -4.08 29.76 7.30
N VAL A 415 -5.30 29.24 7.09
CA VAL A 415 -5.82 28.22 8.02
C VAL A 415 -6.43 27.04 7.28
N LEU A 416 -5.60 26.05 6.97
CA LEU A 416 -6.03 24.70 6.57
C LEU A 416 -7.18 24.17 7.44
N ARG A 417 -7.14 24.47 8.75
CA ARG A 417 -8.19 24.07 9.70
C ARG A 417 -9.56 24.62 9.35
N LEU A 418 -9.67 25.74 8.65
CA LEU A 418 -10.96 26.33 8.29
C LEU A 418 -11.46 25.79 6.93
N ILE A 419 -10.58 25.52 5.94
CA ILE A 419 -10.99 24.97 4.63
C ILE A 419 -11.60 23.59 4.81
N ILE A 420 -10.85 22.66 5.40
CA ILE A 420 -11.33 21.29 5.54
C ILE A 420 -12.48 21.24 6.56
N LYS A 421 -12.48 22.08 7.61
CA LYS A 421 -13.60 22.15 8.58
C LYS A 421 -14.86 22.66 7.92
N TYR A 422 -14.78 23.68 7.07
CA TYR A 422 -15.92 24.16 6.33
C TYR A 422 -16.42 23.07 5.37
N LEU A 423 -15.52 22.52 4.55
CA LEU A 423 -15.81 21.44 3.61
C LEU A 423 -16.45 20.22 4.28
N CYS A 424 -16.08 19.87 5.51
CA CYS A 424 -16.57 18.65 6.14
C CYS A 424 -17.69 18.83 7.17
N MET A 425 -17.83 20.01 7.78
CA MET A 425 -18.80 20.25 8.85
C MET A 425 -19.86 21.30 8.52
N GLN A 426 -19.62 22.18 7.54
CA GLN A 426 -20.49 23.34 7.27
C GLN A 426 -21.06 23.35 5.85
N ALA A 427 -20.29 22.87 4.87
CA ALA A 427 -20.74 22.76 3.49
C ALA A 427 -21.83 21.69 3.33
N SER A 428 -22.93 22.05 2.66
CA SER A 428 -24.00 21.10 2.36
C SER A 428 -23.48 19.94 1.51
N LYS A 429 -24.09 18.75 1.64
CA LYS A 429 -23.75 17.59 0.79
C LYS A 429 -23.86 17.94 -0.70
N HIS A 430 -24.83 18.78 -1.06
CA HIS A 430 -25.01 19.27 -2.43
C HIS A 430 -23.82 20.09 -2.92
N LEU A 431 -23.33 21.06 -2.13
CA LEU A 431 -22.17 21.87 -2.51
C LEU A 431 -20.92 21.02 -2.66
N ARG A 432 -20.68 20.10 -1.72
CA ARG A 432 -19.53 19.17 -1.77
C ARG A 432 -19.59 18.28 -3.01
N ARG A 433 -20.79 17.83 -3.37
CA ARG A 433 -21.03 17.07 -4.59
C ARG A 433 -20.77 17.90 -5.84
N ARG A 434 -21.21 19.15 -5.89
CA ARG A 434 -20.99 20.06 -7.02
C ARG A 434 -19.49 20.32 -7.26
N VAL A 435 -18.71 20.54 -6.20
CA VAL A 435 -17.25 20.69 -6.30
C VAL A 435 -16.59 19.42 -6.83
N PHE A 436 -17.04 18.24 -6.36
CA PHE A 436 -16.58 16.95 -6.88
C PHE A 436 -16.91 16.80 -8.38
N GLU A 437 -18.15 17.08 -8.76
CA GLU A 437 -18.64 17.02 -10.13
C GLU A 437 -17.92 18.03 -11.05
N GLN A 438 -17.59 19.23 -10.55
CA GLN A 438 -16.77 20.22 -11.26
C GLN A 438 -15.37 19.67 -11.56
N ALA A 439 -14.72 19.04 -10.57
CA ALA A 439 -13.40 18.45 -10.74
C ALA A 439 -13.39 17.32 -11.79
N LEU A 440 -14.47 16.53 -11.87
CA LEU A 440 -14.64 15.46 -12.85
C LEU A 440 -15.33 15.93 -14.14
N GLN A 441 -15.75 17.19 -14.24
CA GLN A 441 -16.45 17.73 -15.42
C GLN A 441 -17.69 16.91 -15.82
N VAL A 442 -18.47 16.46 -14.83
CA VAL A 442 -19.71 15.67 -15.00
C VAL A 442 -20.92 16.45 -14.49
N GLN A 443 -22.10 16.29 -15.11
CA GLN A 443 -23.33 16.97 -14.67
C GLN A 443 -24.17 16.11 -13.72
N THR A 444 -24.86 16.74 -12.77
CA THR A 444 -25.68 16.05 -11.75
C THR A 444 -26.84 15.25 -12.36
N SER A 445 -27.42 15.75 -13.47
CA SER A 445 -28.53 15.14 -14.20
C SER A 445 -28.21 13.74 -14.72
N ASP A 446 -26.94 13.49 -15.03
CA ASP A 446 -26.49 12.23 -15.62
C ASP A 446 -26.56 11.06 -14.63
N LEU A 447 -26.70 11.35 -13.33
CA LEU A 447 -26.62 10.37 -12.25
C LEU A 447 -27.96 10.01 -11.62
N GLU A 448 -29.07 10.67 -11.99
CA GLU A 448 -30.37 10.51 -11.31
C GLU A 448 -30.87 9.07 -11.34
N ASN A 449 -30.67 8.37 -12.46
CA ASN A 449 -31.12 7.00 -12.69
C ASN A 449 -30.05 5.94 -12.40
N ILE A 450 -28.88 6.34 -11.87
CA ILE A 450 -27.77 5.44 -11.59
C ILE A 450 -27.83 4.99 -10.13
N PRO A 451 -27.69 3.68 -9.84
CA PRO A 451 -27.60 3.18 -8.47
C PRO A 451 -26.49 3.89 -7.69
N ASP A 452 -26.75 4.19 -6.41
CA ASP A 452 -25.86 4.96 -5.55
C ASP A 452 -24.41 4.43 -5.52
N GLN A 453 -24.24 3.10 -5.53
CA GLN A 453 -22.94 2.42 -5.55
C GLN A 453 -22.14 2.62 -6.85
N LEU A 454 -22.82 2.96 -7.96
CA LEU A 454 -22.19 3.20 -9.26
C LEU A 454 -22.01 4.67 -9.59
N LYS A 455 -22.63 5.60 -8.86
CA LYS A 455 -22.54 7.03 -9.20
C LYS A 455 -21.10 7.52 -9.32
N LEU A 456 -20.25 7.19 -8.34
CA LEU A 456 -18.84 7.58 -8.36
C LEU A 456 -18.06 6.86 -9.49
N PRO A 457 -18.10 5.52 -9.64
CA PRO A 457 -17.51 4.83 -10.80
C PRO A 457 -17.93 5.38 -12.16
N VAL A 458 -19.21 5.74 -12.31
CA VAL A 458 -19.75 6.28 -13.57
C VAL A 458 -19.19 7.67 -13.83
N CYS A 459 -19.16 8.57 -12.83
CA CYS A 459 -18.51 9.87 -12.99
C CYS A 459 -17.05 9.73 -13.45
N VAL A 460 -16.31 8.83 -12.80
CA VAL A 460 -14.89 8.58 -13.13
C VAL A 460 -14.76 8.07 -14.55
N THR A 461 -15.64 7.16 -14.97
CA THR A 461 -15.60 6.56 -16.31
C THR A 461 -15.93 7.60 -17.39
N VAL A 462 -16.90 8.49 -17.14
CA VAL A 462 -17.23 9.63 -18.02
C VAL A 462 -16.04 10.58 -18.13
N PHE A 463 -15.46 10.98 -17.01
CA PHE A 463 -14.28 11.84 -16.99
C PHE A 463 -13.12 11.21 -17.76
N TRP A 464 -12.78 9.95 -17.44
CA TRP A 464 -11.68 9.22 -18.08
C TRP A 464 -11.88 9.18 -19.59
N PHE A 465 -13.04 8.76 -20.07
CA PHE A 465 -13.33 8.63 -21.50
C PHE A 465 -13.26 9.98 -22.23
N LYS A 466 -13.78 11.07 -21.62
CA LYS A 466 -13.72 12.44 -22.18
C LYS A 466 -12.29 13.02 -22.23
N LYS A 467 -11.35 12.50 -21.43
CA LYS A 467 -9.95 12.96 -21.39
C LYS A 467 -9.01 12.19 -22.31
N LEU A 468 -9.46 11.11 -22.93
CA LEU A 468 -8.64 10.37 -23.89
C LEU A 468 -8.43 11.19 -25.16
N GLN A 469 -7.22 11.10 -25.72
CA GLN A 469 -6.89 11.79 -26.98
C GLN A 469 -7.62 11.18 -28.18
N ASP A 470 -7.73 9.85 -28.23
CA ASP A 470 -8.36 9.10 -29.32
C ASP A 470 -9.43 8.11 -28.80
N PRO A 471 -10.55 8.59 -28.23
CA PRO A 471 -11.56 7.72 -27.62
C PRO A 471 -12.29 6.81 -28.63
N GLN A 472 -12.16 7.08 -29.92
CA GLN A 472 -12.81 6.31 -31.00
C GLN A 472 -12.06 5.04 -31.40
N LYS A 473 -10.84 4.82 -30.89
CA LYS A 473 -10.09 3.58 -31.19
C LYS A 473 -10.88 2.35 -30.72
N PRO A 474 -11.06 1.31 -31.54
CA PRO A 474 -11.87 0.15 -31.20
C PRO A 474 -11.49 -0.49 -29.86
N GLU A 475 -10.19 -0.58 -29.56
CA GLU A 475 -9.72 -1.19 -28.30
C GLU A 475 -10.15 -0.38 -27.07
N ILE A 476 -10.20 0.95 -27.19
CA ILE A 476 -10.64 1.85 -26.11
C ILE A 476 -12.14 1.78 -25.90
N VAL A 477 -12.92 1.72 -26.99
CA VAL A 477 -14.37 1.52 -26.93
C VAL A 477 -14.68 0.17 -26.29
N ASN A 478 -13.91 -0.88 -26.61
CA ASN A 478 -14.04 -2.19 -25.99
C ASN A 478 -13.73 -2.13 -24.49
N CYS A 479 -12.69 -1.41 -24.06
CA CYS A 479 -12.39 -1.18 -22.64
C CYS A 479 -13.57 -0.50 -21.91
N LEU A 480 -14.17 0.52 -22.53
CA LEU A 480 -15.34 1.19 -21.98
C LEU A 480 -16.52 0.22 -21.81
N HIS A 481 -16.83 -0.53 -22.86
CA HIS A 481 -17.91 -1.51 -22.85
C HIS A 481 -17.68 -2.61 -21.82
N ALA A 482 -16.44 -3.08 -21.66
CA ALA A 482 -16.04 -4.05 -20.65
C ALA A 482 -16.29 -3.52 -19.23
N LEU A 483 -15.93 -2.27 -18.93
CA LEU A 483 -16.22 -1.62 -17.63
C LEU A 483 -17.73 -1.52 -17.37
N LEU A 484 -18.49 -1.08 -18.37
CA LEU A 484 -19.95 -0.94 -18.22
C LEU A 484 -20.64 -2.28 -17.99
N LEU A 485 -20.27 -3.31 -18.75
CA LEU A 485 -20.77 -4.67 -18.55
C LEU A 485 -20.38 -5.17 -17.17
N TRP A 486 -19.12 -4.95 -16.75
CA TRP A 486 -18.66 -5.32 -15.43
C TRP A 486 -19.46 -4.64 -14.32
N PHE A 487 -19.74 -3.34 -14.39
CA PHE A 487 -20.55 -2.65 -13.38
C PHE A 487 -21.96 -3.24 -13.26
N VAL A 488 -22.60 -3.59 -14.38
CA VAL A 488 -23.93 -4.21 -14.40
C VAL A 488 -23.89 -5.62 -13.79
N LEU A 489 -22.86 -6.40 -14.10
CA LEU A 489 -22.70 -7.77 -13.60
C LEU A 489 -22.31 -7.78 -12.11
N ALA A 490 -21.32 -6.97 -11.74
CA ALA A 490 -20.75 -6.91 -10.40
C ALA A 490 -21.79 -6.47 -9.36
N LEU A 491 -22.66 -5.51 -9.66
CA LEU A 491 -23.75 -5.08 -8.76
C LEU A 491 -24.69 -6.20 -8.36
N MET A 492 -24.86 -7.19 -9.23
CA MET A 492 -25.86 -8.24 -9.08
C MET A 492 -25.26 -9.52 -8.49
N LEU A 493 -23.93 -9.61 -8.37
CA LEU A 493 -23.30 -10.71 -7.63
C LEU A 493 -23.79 -10.70 -6.17
N PRO A 494 -24.28 -11.84 -5.64
CA PRO A 494 -24.71 -11.92 -4.25
C PRO A 494 -23.55 -11.56 -3.30
N GLN A 495 -23.87 -10.87 -2.21
CA GLN A 495 -22.90 -10.70 -1.12
C GLN A 495 -22.53 -12.08 -0.55
N PRO A 496 -21.29 -12.31 -0.06
CA PRO A 496 -20.89 -13.60 0.50
C PRO A 496 -21.85 -14.12 1.58
N GLU A 497 -22.37 -13.22 2.43
CA GLU A 497 -23.36 -13.52 3.47
C GLU A 497 -24.74 -13.94 2.93
N GLN A 498 -25.02 -13.63 1.66
CA GLN A 498 -26.28 -13.96 0.97
C GLN A 498 -26.15 -15.21 0.10
N GLU A 499 -24.95 -15.65 -0.28
CA GLU A 499 -24.75 -16.88 -1.06
C GLU A 499 -25.26 -18.13 -0.32
N GLU A 500 -25.00 -18.26 0.99
CA GLU A 500 -25.54 -19.36 1.82
C GLU A 500 -27.07 -19.30 1.95
N LYS A 501 -27.65 -18.09 2.02
CA LYS A 501 -29.11 -17.91 2.12
C LYS A 501 -29.83 -18.12 0.78
N LEU A 502 -29.21 -17.77 -0.35
CA LEU A 502 -29.79 -17.93 -1.69
C LEU A 502 -29.92 -19.40 -2.11
N LEU A 503 -29.06 -20.29 -1.60
CA LEU A 503 -29.15 -21.74 -1.83
C LEU A 503 -30.43 -22.36 -1.25
N LEU A 504 -31.10 -21.68 -0.32
CA LEU A 504 -32.30 -22.17 0.39
C LEU A 504 -33.64 -21.65 -0.17
N VAL A 505 -33.62 -20.70 -1.13
CA VAL A 505 -34.86 -20.07 -1.64
C VAL A 505 -35.25 -20.66 -3.00
N SER A 506 -36.12 -21.67 -2.97
CA SER A 506 -36.76 -22.24 -4.17
C SER A 506 -37.98 -21.39 -4.59
N GLY A 507 -37.84 -20.55 -5.61
CA GLY A 507 -39.05 -19.94 -6.21
C GLY A 507 -38.91 -18.87 -7.29
N SER A 508 -37.81 -18.11 -7.36
CA SER A 508 -37.66 -17.04 -8.37
C SER A 508 -36.61 -17.38 -9.44
N VAL A 509 -36.92 -17.05 -10.69
CA VAL A 509 -36.06 -17.27 -11.87
C VAL A 509 -34.87 -16.29 -11.90
N ALA A 510 -35.03 -15.08 -11.32
CA ALA A 510 -33.98 -14.05 -11.30
C ALA A 510 -32.76 -14.39 -10.41
N PRO A 511 -32.93 -14.93 -9.17
CA PRO A 511 -31.82 -15.43 -8.36
C PRO A 511 -31.05 -16.56 -9.04
N LYS A 512 -31.73 -17.50 -9.71
CA LYS A 512 -31.08 -18.62 -10.43
C LYS A 512 -30.18 -18.13 -11.56
N LEU A 513 -30.65 -17.17 -12.37
CA LEU A 513 -29.86 -16.61 -13.47
C LEU A 513 -28.66 -15.78 -12.96
N CYS A 514 -28.80 -15.14 -11.81
CA CYS A 514 -27.71 -14.41 -11.15
C CYS A 514 -26.65 -15.36 -10.58
N LEU A 515 -27.10 -16.48 -10.01
CA LEU A 515 -26.21 -17.55 -9.55
C LEU A 515 -25.48 -18.19 -10.73
N ILE A 516 -26.15 -18.46 -11.85
CA ILE A 516 -25.54 -19.00 -13.07
C ILE A 516 -24.46 -18.06 -13.61
N LEU A 517 -24.74 -16.77 -13.80
CA LEU A 517 -23.73 -15.80 -14.24
C LEU A 517 -22.58 -15.66 -13.23
N SER A 518 -22.87 -15.72 -11.93
CA SER A 518 -21.82 -15.71 -10.89
C SER A 518 -20.94 -16.96 -10.93
N VAL A 519 -21.53 -18.13 -11.17
CA VAL A 519 -20.84 -19.41 -11.30
C VAL A 519 -20.05 -19.45 -12.60
N GLU A 520 -20.58 -18.91 -13.69
CA GLU A 520 -19.91 -18.83 -14.98
C GLU A 520 -18.72 -17.87 -14.93
N LEU A 521 -18.87 -16.68 -14.33
CA LEU A 521 -17.77 -15.76 -14.08
C LEU A 521 -16.72 -16.37 -13.14
N LYS A 522 -17.12 -17.01 -12.03
CA LYS A 522 -16.19 -17.70 -11.10
C LYS A 522 -15.48 -18.88 -11.77
N THR A 523 -16.19 -19.69 -12.55
CA THR A 523 -15.63 -20.81 -13.31
C THR A 523 -14.66 -20.29 -14.37
N ARG A 524 -14.99 -19.18 -15.05
CA ARG A 524 -14.10 -18.57 -16.04
C ARG A 524 -12.90 -17.89 -15.40
N MET A 525 -13.03 -17.26 -14.24
CA MET A 525 -11.88 -16.77 -13.45
C MET A 525 -10.94 -17.90 -13.11
N LYS A 526 -11.48 -19.04 -12.67
CA LYS A 526 -10.70 -20.23 -12.38
C LYS A 526 -10.02 -20.76 -13.65
N ALA A 527 -10.75 -20.89 -14.75
CA ALA A 527 -10.20 -21.32 -16.03
C ALA A 527 -9.11 -20.38 -16.55
N LEU A 528 -9.29 -19.06 -16.51
CA LEU A 528 -8.26 -18.09 -16.92
C LEU A 528 -6.99 -18.17 -16.06
N LYS A 529 -7.16 -18.44 -14.76
CA LYS A 529 -6.03 -18.68 -13.84
C LYS A 529 -5.33 -20.01 -14.14
N ASP A 530 -6.08 -21.05 -14.48
CA ASP A 530 -5.56 -22.40 -14.74
C ASP A 530 -4.96 -22.53 -16.17
N GLU A 531 -5.51 -21.82 -17.16
CA GLU A 531 -5.13 -21.91 -18.59
C GLU A 531 -3.88 -21.08 -18.93
N GLY A 532 -3.45 -20.13 -18.07
CA GLY A 532 -2.25 -19.31 -18.31
C GLY A 532 -2.29 -18.46 -19.59
N VAL A 533 -3.48 -18.21 -20.14
CA VAL A 533 -3.66 -17.49 -21.42
C VAL A 533 -3.27 -16.02 -21.25
N SER A 534 -2.32 -15.56 -22.08
CA SER A 534 -1.92 -14.14 -22.16
C SER A 534 -3.04 -13.31 -22.77
N ILE A 535 -3.91 -12.77 -21.91
CA ILE A 535 -5.00 -11.82 -22.24
C ILE A 535 -4.51 -10.36 -22.22
N TRP A 536 -3.20 -10.15 -22.09
CA TRP A 536 -2.63 -8.83 -21.92
C TRP A 536 -2.35 -8.18 -23.27
N GLN A 537 -2.92 -6.99 -23.48
CA GLN A 537 -2.61 -6.13 -24.61
C GLN A 537 -2.12 -4.79 -24.07
N PRO A 538 -0.98 -4.24 -24.55
CA PRO A 538 -0.40 -3.01 -23.99
C PRO A 538 -1.40 -1.85 -23.92
N ARG A 539 -2.10 -1.59 -25.03
CA ARG A 539 -3.07 -0.48 -25.12
C ARG A 539 -4.25 -0.66 -24.17
N VAL A 540 -4.78 -1.87 -24.03
CA VAL A 540 -5.87 -2.20 -23.09
C VAL A 540 -5.39 -2.05 -21.64
N ALA A 541 -4.18 -2.56 -21.33
CA ALA A 541 -3.56 -2.42 -20.01
C ALA A 541 -3.37 -0.95 -19.63
N HIS A 542 -2.92 -0.13 -20.58
CA HIS A 542 -2.75 1.30 -20.37
C HIS A 542 -4.07 2.03 -20.18
N ALA A 543 -5.08 1.71 -20.99
CA ALA A 543 -6.43 2.25 -20.86
C ALA A 543 -7.02 1.98 -19.47
N PHE A 544 -6.92 0.74 -18.98
CA PHE A 544 -7.38 0.41 -17.63
C PHE A 544 -6.49 1.00 -16.52
N SER A 545 -5.19 1.15 -16.73
CA SER A 545 -4.28 1.84 -15.78
C SER A 545 -4.62 3.32 -15.65
N GLN A 546 -4.97 3.99 -16.75
CA GLN A 546 -5.51 5.36 -16.75
C GLN A 546 -6.82 5.42 -15.97
N TRP A 547 -7.76 4.52 -16.25
CA TRP A 547 -9.04 4.48 -15.54
C TRP A 547 -8.85 4.24 -14.03
N GLN A 548 -8.01 3.28 -13.63
CA GLN A 548 -7.69 3.02 -12.21
C GLN A 548 -7.00 4.21 -11.54
N SER A 549 -6.13 4.91 -12.26
CA SER A 549 -5.51 6.15 -11.79
C SER A 549 -6.55 7.24 -11.54
N CYS A 550 -7.48 7.46 -12.47
CA CYS A 550 -8.60 8.37 -12.28
C CYS A 550 -9.47 7.95 -11.09
N MET A 551 -9.83 6.67 -11.00
CA MET A 551 -10.66 6.11 -9.94
C MET A 551 -10.05 6.35 -8.56
N ARG A 552 -8.77 6.01 -8.38
CA ARG A 552 -8.09 6.17 -7.10
C ARG A 552 -7.98 7.64 -6.68
N GLN A 553 -7.65 8.55 -7.60
CA GLN A 553 -7.58 9.97 -7.27
C GLN A 553 -8.96 10.57 -6.99
N SER A 554 -10.01 10.08 -7.66
CA SER A 554 -11.39 10.45 -7.35
C SER A 554 -11.85 9.92 -6.00
N LEU A 555 -11.42 8.73 -5.56
CA LEU A 555 -11.67 8.26 -4.19
C LEU A 555 -11.06 9.22 -3.16
N HIS A 556 -9.79 9.61 -3.35
CA HIS A 556 -9.12 10.58 -2.46
C HIS A 556 -9.85 11.92 -2.41
N LEU A 557 -10.26 12.46 -3.58
CA LEU A 557 -11.02 13.70 -3.65
C LEU A 557 -12.40 13.57 -2.98
N ASN A 558 -13.10 12.46 -3.21
CA ASN A 558 -14.39 12.19 -2.58
C ASN A 558 -14.25 12.15 -1.05
N GLN A 559 -13.23 11.46 -0.52
CA GLN A 559 -12.92 11.40 0.90
C GLN A 559 -12.60 12.79 1.49
N LEU A 560 -11.80 13.60 0.79
CA LEU A 560 -11.47 14.97 1.20
C LEU A 560 -12.72 15.86 1.29
N LEU A 561 -13.66 15.68 0.36
CA LEU A 561 -14.97 16.34 0.35
C LEU A 561 -15.98 15.68 1.30
N CYS A 562 -15.52 14.79 2.18
CA CYS A 562 -16.33 14.09 3.16
C CYS A 562 -17.41 13.18 2.53
N SER A 563 -17.00 12.46 1.48
CA SER A 563 -17.72 11.43 0.72
C SER A 563 -19.12 11.88 0.26
N PRO A 564 -19.23 12.94 -0.58
CA PRO A 564 -20.51 13.40 -1.11
C PRO A 564 -21.21 12.33 -1.97
N LEU A 565 -20.44 11.47 -2.63
CA LEU A 565 -20.93 10.25 -3.27
C LEU A 565 -20.52 9.01 -2.47
N PRO A 566 -21.35 7.95 -2.46
CA PRO A 566 -20.98 6.66 -1.86
C PRO A 566 -19.73 6.09 -2.51
N GLU A 567 -18.81 5.58 -1.70
CA GLU A 567 -17.63 4.87 -2.19
C GLU A 567 -18.04 3.44 -2.61
N PRO A 568 -17.60 2.96 -3.79
CA PRO A 568 -17.87 1.60 -4.21
C PRO A 568 -17.01 0.61 -3.41
N GLN A 569 -17.45 -0.65 -3.36
CA GLN A 569 -16.61 -1.76 -2.92
C GLN A 569 -15.51 -2.00 -3.96
N CYS A 570 -14.27 -1.62 -3.68
CA CYS A 570 -13.16 -1.71 -4.62
C CYS A 570 -12.90 -3.16 -5.04
N SER A 571 -13.15 -4.10 -4.13
CA SER A 571 -13.08 -5.55 -4.36
C SER A 571 -14.05 -6.05 -5.45
N ARG A 572 -15.15 -5.35 -5.70
CA ARG A 572 -16.14 -5.67 -6.75
C ARG A 572 -16.03 -4.76 -7.97
N LEU A 573 -15.30 -3.67 -7.84
CA LEU A 573 -15.24 -2.62 -8.84
C LEU A 573 -14.38 -3.00 -10.04
N TYR A 574 -13.32 -3.78 -9.82
CA TYR A 574 -12.35 -4.12 -10.87
C TYR A 574 -11.79 -5.52 -10.66
N CYS A 575 -11.68 -6.29 -11.74
CA CYS A 575 -10.94 -7.54 -11.78
C CYS A 575 -10.15 -7.56 -13.09
N GLY A 576 -8.84 -7.34 -13.00
CA GLY A 576 -7.95 -7.16 -14.14
C GLY A 576 -8.06 -8.26 -15.18
N PRO A 577 -7.84 -9.53 -14.81
CA PRO A 577 -7.95 -10.64 -15.75
C PRO A 577 -9.31 -10.74 -16.44
N LEU A 578 -10.40 -10.49 -15.72
CA LEU A 578 -11.72 -10.52 -16.33
C LEU A 578 -11.96 -9.34 -17.27
N LEU A 579 -11.59 -8.12 -16.87
CA LEU A 579 -11.80 -6.93 -17.70
C LEU A 579 -10.97 -6.97 -18.98
N HIS A 580 -9.73 -7.47 -18.90
CA HIS A 580 -8.89 -7.69 -20.07
C HIS A 580 -9.48 -8.74 -21.01
N TRP A 581 -9.99 -9.85 -20.48
CA TRP A 581 -10.69 -10.86 -21.27
C TRP A 581 -12.00 -10.34 -21.89
N LEU A 582 -12.71 -9.47 -21.18
CA LEU A 582 -13.93 -8.81 -21.64
C LEU A 582 -13.68 -7.72 -22.67
N ALA A 583 -12.46 -7.17 -22.76
CA ALA A 583 -12.10 -6.10 -23.70
C ALA A 583 -11.90 -6.62 -25.14
N ASP A 584 -12.71 -7.59 -25.54
CA ASP A 584 -12.76 -8.21 -26.85
C ASP A 584 -14.17 -8.06 -27.43
N GLU A 585 -14.27 -7.67 -28.70
CA GLU A 585 -15.54 -7.31 -29.33
C GLU A 585 -16.53 -8.48 -29.36
N ASP A 586 -16.05 -9.68 -29.68
CA ASP A 586 -16.90 -10.87 -29.72
C ASP A 586 -17.44 -11.21 -28.33
N LYS A 587 -16.61 -11.07 -27.28
CA LYS A 587 -17.05 -11.28 -25.89
C LYS A 587 -18.06 -10.27 -25.42
N ILE A 588 -17.86 -9.00 -25.76
CA ILE A 588 -18.82 -7.92 -25.47
C ILE A 588 -20.16 -8.23 -26.13
N ASN A 589 -20.15 -8.55 -27.43
CA ASN A 589 -21.35 -8.86 -28.19
C ASN A 589 -22.08 -10.09 -27.61
N GLN A 590 -21.36 -11.15 -27.28
CA GLN A 590 -21.91 -12.35 -26.63
C GLN A 590 -22.61 -12.01 -25.32
N LEU A 591 -21.95 -11.25 -24.43
CA LEU A 591 -22.53 -10.89 -23.14
C LEU A 591 -23.69 -9.92 -23.23
N GLN A 592 -23.65 -8.96 -24.16
CA GLN A 592 -24.77 -8.06 -24.41
C GLN A 592 -26.05 -8.81 -24.80
N LEU A 593 -25.93 -9.89 -25.59
CA LEU A 593 -27.08 -10.74 -25.95
C LEU A 593 -27.70 -11.44 -24.73
N THR A 594 -26.91 -11.71 -23.69
CA THR A 594 -27.41 -12.32 -22.44
C THR A 594 -28.11 -11.33 -21.52
N LEU A 595 -27.95 -10.02 -21.72
CA LEU A 595 -28.57 -9.00 -20.87
C LEU A 595 -30.07 -8.91 -21.13
N ALA A 596 -30.87 -9.10 -20.08
CA ALA A 596 -32.32 -8.97 -20.11
C ALA A 596 -32.86 -8.09 -18.97
N GLY A 597 -34.06 -7.54 -19.16
CA GLY A 597 -34.79 -6.77 -18.14
C GLY A 597 -34.02 -5.55 -17.61
N GLN A 598 -33.95 -5.43 -16.28
CA GLN A 598 -33.28 -4.31 -15.62
C GLN A 598 -31.79 -4.21 -15.95
N LYS A 599 -31.12 -5.33 -16.23
CA LYS A 599 -29.68 -5.36 -16.58
C LYS A 599 -29.43 -4.64 -17.91
N LYS A 600 -30.23 -4.98 -18.92
CA LYS A 600 -30.18 -4.33 -20.23
C LYS A 600 -30.51 -2.85 -20.12
N LYS A 601 -31.56 -2.50 -19.35
CA LYS A 601 -31.94 -1.10 -19.14
C LYS A 601 -30.80 -0.29 -18.50
N LEU A 602 -30.17 -0.81 -17.45
CA LEU A 602 -29.05 -0.13 -16.80
C LEU A 602 -27.85 0.02 -17.74
N TYR A 603 -27.48 -1.04 -18.47
CA TYR A 603 -26.40 -0.99 -19.46
C TYR A 603 -26.64 0.09 -20.53
N GLU A 604 -27.86 0.15 -21.10
CA GLU A 604 -28.21 1.18 -22.09
C GLU A 604 -28.22 2.59 -21.50
N THR A 605 -28.67 2.76 -20.25
CA THR A 605 -28.58 4.05 -19.54
C THR A 605 -27.13 4.49 -19.39
N LEU A 606 -26.25 3.58 -18.93
CA LEU A 606 -24.82 3.86 -18.78
C LEU A 606 -24.17 4.22 -20.11
N LYS A 607 -24.47 3.47 -21.17
CA LYS A 607 -23.96 3.73 -22.52
C LYS A 607 -24.39 5.10 -23.04
N ARG A 608 -25.64 5.51 -22.81
CA ARG A 608 -26.14 6.84 -23.23
C ARG A 608 -25.39 7.98 -22.57
N ILE A 609 -25.15 7.90 -21.26
CA ILE A 609 -24.43 8.93 -20.48
C ILE A 609 -23.01 9.17 -21.02
N LEU A 610 -22.38 8.14 -21.58
CA LEU A 610 -21.00 8.19 -22.07
C LEU A 610 -20.87 8.63 -23.53
N ILE A 611 -21.96 8.59 -24.30
CA ILE A 611 -22.01 9.04 -25.70
C ILE A 611 -22.41 10.53 -25.79
N THR A 612 -22.94 11.10 -24.70
CA THR A 612 -23.28 12.53 -24.53
C THR A 612 -22.18 13.33 -23.82
#